data_AF-A0A4R7JQT0-F1
#
_entry.id   AF-A0A4R7JQT0-F1
#
_cell.length_a   1.000
_cell.length_b   1.000
_cell.length_c   1.000
_cell.angle_alpha   90.00
_cell.angle_beta   90.00
_cell.angle_gamma   90.00
#
_symmetry.space_group_name_H-M   'P 1'
#
loop_
_entity.id
_entity.type
_entity.pdbx_description
1 polymer ?
#
loop_
_entity_poly.entity_id
_entity_poly.type
_entity_poly.pdbx_seq_one_letter_code
_entity_poly.pdbx_strand_id
1 'polypeptide(L)'
;MKKHFFLVAFLTIFTIQAQRFDIKDFNEKTAIAEWLVDYDLAAWWSTDSLMTKDKSRINRIGKEWFCFQDSTQTWHSVYGKYENGVYDQVFHFIVKSSSDVKESTKKINSEFLNSHAKALNKAFEQSKGIRDSSGLRFNNYIRKNEKGNFNVYILPAFQPDGTAIYGGEFIYEITPENQIVNDQSYYQGNFRGFKTDPPREIWINYRELEKPSLGSVFFAWYYQPYFTKIVIDNKESFSTPFKGGTEWTWIHAEKDLKKEAKAKRKEERKKKKQRE
;
A
#
# COMPACT_ATOMS: atom_id res chain seq x y z
N MET A 1 59.69 -33.84 -33.37
CA MET A 1 59.30 -32.72 -32.47
C MET A 1 58.25 -31.86 -33.18
N LYS A 2 56.96 -32.07 -32.91
CA LYS A 2 55.88 -31.19 -33.39
C LYS A 2 55.26 -30.51 -32.17
N LYS A 3 55.45 -29.19 -32.06
CA LYS A 3 54.98 -28.36 -30.96
C LYS A 3 53.45 -28.23 -31.01
N HIS A 4 52.83 -28.46 -29.86
CA HIS A 4 51.43 -28.15 -29.59
C HIS A 4 51.20 -26.64 -29.61
N PHE A 5 50.14 -26.20 -30.28
CA PHE A 5 49.55 -24.87 -30.08
C PHE A 5 48.07 -25.10 -29.73
N PHE A 6 47.78 -25.16 -28.43
CA PHE A 6 46.42 -25.10 -27.92
C PHE A 6 45.99 -23.63 -27.94
N LEU A 7 45.09 -23.28 -28.85
CA LEU A 7 44.42 -21.99 -28.86
C LEU A 7 43.28 -22.07 -27.83
N VAL A 8 43.52 -21.56 -26.61
CA VAL A 8 42.46 -21.38 -25.61
C VAL A 8 41.68 -20.14 -26.00
N ALA A 9 40.53 -20.34 -26.64
CA ALA A 9 39.56 -19.27 -26.85
C ALA A 9 38.90 -18.93 -25.51
N PHE A 10 39.26 -17.77 -24.95
CA PHE A 10 38.53 -17.16 -23.84
C PHE A 10 37.15 -16.71 -24.34
N LEU A 11 36.13 -17.54 -24.12
CA LEU A 11 34.74 -17.11 -24.16
C LEU A 11 34.47 -16.30 -22.89
N THR A 12 34.68 -14.99 -22.95
CA THR A 12 34.09 -14.08 -21.96
C THR A 12 32.59 -14.07 -22.17
N ILE A 13 31.87 -14.85 -21.35
CA ILE A 13 30.43 -14.74 -21.20
C ILE A 13 30.17 -13.37 -20.56
N PHE A 14 29.81 -12.38 -21.37
CA PHE A 14 29.11 -11.21 -20.86
C PHE A 14 27.70 -11.67 -20.47
N THR A 15 27.53 -12.07 -19.20
CA THR A 15 26.21 -12.11 -18.57
C THR A 15 25.70 -10.68 -18.54
N ILE A 16 24.94 -10.30 -19.57
CA ILE A 16 23.96 -9.23 -19.45
C ILE A 16 22.94 -9.77 -18.43
N GLN A 17 23.14 -9.47 -17.14
CA GLN A 17 22.06 -9.58 -16.16
C GLN A 17 21.00 -8.55 -16.56
N ALA A 18 20.13 -8.94 -17.48
CA ALA A 18 18.77 -8.41 -17.48
C ALA A 18 18.18 -8.86 -16.14
N GLN A 19 18.06 -7.92 -15.20
CA GLN A 19 17.45 -8.18 -13.91
C GLN A 19 15.96 -8.42 -14.18
N ARG A 20 15.61 -9.68 -14.42
CA ARG A 20 14.24 -10.13 -14.67
C ARG A 20 13.34 -9.54 -13.58
N PHE A 21 12.26 -8.86 -13.98
CA PHE A 21 11.26 -8.31 -13.06
C PHE A 21 10.94 -9.32 -11.93
N ASP A 22 11.07 -8.89 -10.68
CA ASP A 22 10.88 -9.75 -9.50
C ASP A 22 9.40 -10.01 -9.25
N ILE A 23 8.85 -10.94 -10.03
CA ILE A 23 7.43 -11.26 -10.02
C ILE A 23 6.98 -11.86 -8.68
N LYS A 24 7.88 -12.51 -7.93
CA LYS A 24 7.54 -13.10 -6.63
C LYS A 24 7.25 -11.99 -5.62
N ASP A 25 8.19 -11.06 -5.48
CA ASP A 25 8.04 -9.89 -4.61
C ASP A 25 6.80 -9.05 -4.99
N PHE A 26 6.56 -8.88 -6.29
CA PHE A 26 5.38 -8.15 -6.77
C PHE A 26 4.06 -8.85 -6.41
N ASN A 27 3.98 -10.17 -6.60
CA ASN A 27 2.78 -10.94 -6.29
C ASN A 27 2.48 -10.95 -4.78
N GLU A 28 3.51 -11.03 -3.93
CA GLU A 28 3.35 -10.91 -2.48
C GLU A 28 2.75 -9.55 -2.11
N LYS A 29 3.25 -8.46 -2.69
CA LYS A 29 2.68 -7.12 -2.50
C LYS A 29 1.26 -6.99 -3.04
N THR A 30 0.96 -7.65 -4.16
CA THR A 30 -0.38 -7.65 -4.77
C THR A 30 -1.39 -8.31 -3.86
N ALA A 31 -1.08 -9.49 -3.32
CA ALA A 31 -1.96 -10.18 -2.37
C ALA A 31 -2.20 -9.37 -1.09
N ILE A 32 -1.18 -8.63 -0.62
CA ILE A 32 -1.36 -7.68 0.49
C ILE A 32 -2.27 -6.53 0.06
N ALA A 33 -2.03 -5.92 -1.10
CA ALA A 33 -2.84 -4.82 -1.62
C ALA A 33 -4.31 -5.20 -1.78
N GLU A 34 -4.61 -6.37 -2.33
CA GLU A 34 -5.98 -6.91 -2.44
C GLU A 34 -6.64 -7.03 -1.08
N TRP A 35 -5.95 -7.63 -0.10
CA TRP A 35 -6.44 -7.72 1.27
C TRP A 35 -6.69 -6.34 1.90
N LEU A 36 -5.83 -5.35 1.62
CA LEU A 36 -6.02 -3.97 2.08
C LEU A 36 -7.26 -3.31 1.44
N VAL A 37 -7.54 -3.59 0.16
CA VAL A 37 -8.75 -3.09 -0.51
C VAL A 37 -10.01 -3.70 0.11
N ASP A 38 -10.03 -5.01 0.36
CA ASP A 38 -11.16 -5.68 1.00
C ASP A 38 -11.40 -5.16 2.42
N TYR A 39 -10.31 -4.94 3.17
CA TYR A 39 -10.37 -4.31 4.48
C TYR A 39 -10.97 -2.90 4.41
N ASP A 40 -10.52 -2.10 3.44
CA ASP A 40 -10.99 -0.72 3.25
C ASP A 40 -12.48 -0.67 2.90
N LEU A 41 -12.96 -1.60 2.06
CA LEU A 41 -14.39 -1.73 1.75
C LEU A 41 -15.20 -2.07 3.01
N ALA A 42 -14.73 -3.01 3.83
CA ALA A 42 -15.39 -3.34 5.08
C ALA A 42 -15.41 -2.16 6.07
N ALA A 43 -14.29 -1.41 6.15
CA ALA A 43 -14.18 -0.20 6.95
C ALA A 43 -15.16 0.88 6.46
N TRP A 44 -15.23 1.10 5.15
CA TRP A 44 -16.12 2.10 4.55
C TRP A 44 -17.59 1.77 4.78
N TRP A 45 -18.05 0.56 4.43
CA TRP A 45 -19.46 0.18 4.61
C TRP A 45 -19.90 0.20 6.07
N SER A 46 -19.02 -0.21 6.99
CA SER A 46 -19.30 -0.12 8.42
C SER A 46 -19.27 1.32 8.93
N THR A 47 -18.45 2.20 8.37
CA THR A 47 -18.46 3.63 8.69
C THR A 47 -19.76 4.28 8.25
N ASP A 48 -20.25 4.00 7.04
CA ASP A 48 -21.55 4.50 6.58
C ASP A 48 -22.67 4.09 7.54
N SER A 49 -22.65 2.84 8.01
CA SER A 49 -23.58 2.34 9.02
C SER A 49 -23.40 3.01 10.39
N LEU A 50 -22.16 3.23 10.82
CA LEU A 50 -21.82 3.92 12.06
C LEU A 50 -22.35 5.35 12.08
N MET A 51 -22.26 6.07 10.96
CA MET A 51 -22.70 7.47 10.87
C MET A 51 -24.22 7.64 11.02
N THR A 52 -25.00 6.55 10.92
CA THR A 52 -26.45 6.55 11.22
C THR A 52 -26.78 6.36 12.70
N LYS A 53 -25.77 6.07 13.54
CA LYS A 53 -25.95 5.73 14.95
C LYS A 53 -26.03 6.97 15.83
N ASP A 54 -26.38 6.71 17.09
CA ASP A 54 -26.49 7.74 18.12
C ASP A 54 -25.16 8.51 18.31
N LYS A 55 -25.24 9.84 18.25
CA LYS A 55 -24.07 10.73 18.34
C LYS A 55 -23.34 10.62 19.68
N SER A 56 -24.04 10.35 20.79
CA SER A 56 -23.41 10.20 22.10
C SER A 56 -22.52 8.96 22.14
N ARG A 57 -22.92 7.87 21.46
CA ARG A 57 -22.09 6.67 21.29
C ARG A 57 -20.92 6.94 20.36
N ILE A 58 -21.14 7.62 19.23
CA ILE A 58 -20.06 7.95 18.27
C ILE A 58 -18.94 8.75 18.98
N ASN A 59 -19.31 9.70 19.84
CA ASN A 59 -18.34 10.51 20.61
C ASN A 59 -17.47 9.71 21.60
N ARG A 60 -17.79 8.43 21.86
CA ARG A 60 -16.97 7.54 22.71
C ARG A 60 -15.87 6.83 21.94
N ILE A 61 -15.86 6.90 20.61
CA ILE A 61 -14.89 6.19 19.76
C ILE A 61 -13.57 6.97 19.72
N GLY A 62 -12.46 6.24 19.78
CA GLY A 62 -11.10 6.75 19.59
C GLY A 62 -10.60 6.57 18.15
N LYS A 63 -9.30 6.78 17.95
CA LYS A 63 -8.65 6.58 16.64
C LYS A 63 -8.34 5.10 16.36
N GLU A 64 -8.47 4.23 17.35
CA GLU A 64 -8.06 2.82 17.31
C GLU A 64 -9.19 1.89 16.82
N TRP A 65 -9.87 2.24 15.74
CA TRP A 65 -10.81 1.31 15.09
C TRP A 65 -10.06 0.39 14.12
N PHE A 66 -10.61 -0.81 13.91
CA PHE A 66 -10.03 -1.78 12.98
C PHE A 66 -11.05 -2.82 12.52
N CYS A 67 -10.80 -3.35 11.33
CA CYS A 67 -11.46 -4.52 10.78
C CYS A 67 -10.63 -5.80 11.03
N PHE A 68 -11.30 -6.95 11.01
CA PHE A 68 -10.67 -8.28 10.99
C PHE A 68 -11.60 -9.30 10.32
N GLN A 69 -11.05 -10.40 9.83
CA GLN A 69 -11.83 -11.55 9.37
C GLN A 69 -11.86 -12.63 10.44
N ASP A 70 -13.02 -13.26 10.63
CA ASP A 70 -13.13 -14.46 11.46
C ASP A 70 -12.76 -15.73 10.68
N SER A 71 -12.85 -16.90 11.33
CA SER A 71 -12.54 -18.19 10.70
C SER A 71 -13.47 -18.56 9.54
N THR A 72 -14.58 -17.85 9.35
CA THR A 72 -15.53 -18.03 8.24
C THR A 72 -15.29 -17.02 7.11
N GLN A 73 -14.19 -16.27 7.17
CA GLN A 73 -13.86 -15.16 6.25
C GLN A 73 -14.86 -14.01 6.28
N THR A 74 -15.72 -13.95 7.30
CA THR A 74 -16.65 -12.83 7.47
C THR A 74 -15.89 -11.63 8.01
N TRP A 75 -16.08 -10.46 7.40
CA TRP A 75 -15.49 -9.23 7.89
C TRP A 75 -16.24 -8.71 9.11
N HIS A 76 -15.46 -8.26 10.08
CA HIS A 76 -15.92 -7.56 11.27
C HIS A 76 -15.24 -6.20 11.33
N SER A 77 -15.95 -5.20 11.83
CA SER A 77 -15.38 -3.88 12.13
C SER A 77 -15.70 -3.50 13.56
N VAL A 78 -14.67 -3.04 14.29
CA VAL A 78 -14.77 -2.69 15.70
C VAL A 78 -14.39 -1.23 15.89
N TYR A 79 -15.29 -0.51 16.55
CA TYR A 79 -15.08 0.87 16.92
C TYR A 79 -15.13 1.00 18.44
N GLY A 80 -14.14 1.67 18.99
CA GLY A 80 -13.97 1.82 20.41
C GLY A 80 -12.83 2.75 20.73
N LYS A 81 -12.43 2.78 21.99
CA LYS A 81 -11.38 3.68 22.47
C LYS A 81 -10.44 2.93 23.39
N TYR A 82 -9.15 3.12 23.19
CA TYR A 82 -8.12 2.52 24.03
C TYR A 82 -7.59 3.53 25.04
N GLU A 83 -7.89 3.34 26.32
CA GLU A 83 -7.41 4.19 27.40
C GLU A 83 -7.01 3.35 28.61
N ASN A 84 -5.93 3.75 29.29
CA ASN A 84 -5.44 3.10 30.51
C ASN A 84 -5.26 1.58 30.38
N GLY A 85 -4.81 1.12 29.22
CA GLY A 85 -4.56 -0.29 28.95
C GLY A 85 -5.79 -1.10 28.51
N VAL A 86 -6.97 -0.49 28.43
CA VAL A 86 -8.24 -1.16 28.15
C VAL A 86 -8.92 -0.57 26.92
N TYR A 87 -9.37 -1.44 26.03
CA TYR A 87 -10.20 -1.10 24.88
C TYR A 87 -11.68 -1.17 25.25
N ASP A 88 -12.34 -0.01 25.27
CA ASP A 88 -13.80 0.08 25.40
C ASP A 88 -14.45 -0.10 24.04
N GLN A 89 -14.99 -1.29 23.77
CA GLN A 89 -15.75 -1.58 22.56
C GLN A 89 -17.10 -0.83 22.59
N VAL A 90 -17.31 0.07 21.63
CA VAL A 90 -18.55 0.86 21.52
C VAL A 90 -19.47 0.29 20.44
N PHE A 91 -18.91 -0.09 19.29
CA PHE A 91 -19.63 -0.73 18.20
C PHE A 91 -18.85 -1.93 17.67
N HIS A 92 -19.61 -2.93 17.22
CA HIS A 92 -19.11 -4.07 16.49
C HIS A 92 -20.08 -4.33 15.34
N PHE A 93 -19.57 -4.32 14.11
CA PHE A 93 -20.35 -4.61 12.92
C PHE A 93 -19.86 -5.91 12.28
N ILE A 94 -20.80 -6.70 11.80
CA ILE A 94 -20.58 -7.81 10.88
C ILE A 94 -20.87 -7.27 9.49
N VAL A 95 -19.90 -7.39 8.59
CA VAL A 95 -19.89 -6.76 7.27
C VAL A 95 -19.82 -7.86 6.21
N LYS A 96 -20.90 -8.02 5.44
CA LYS A 96 -20.95 -9.00 4.34
C LYS A 96 -20.90 -8.35 2.96
N SER A 97 -21.53 -7.20 2.82
CA SER A 97 -21.53 -6.38 1.61
C SER A 97 -21.91 -4.94 1.96
N SER A 98 -21.87 -4.04 0.99
CA SER A 98 -22.36 -2.66 1.15
C SER A 98 -23.82 -2.57 1.60
N SER A 99 -24.65 -3.58 1.30
CA SER A 99 -26.06 -3.63 1.66
C SER A 99 -26.38 -4.51 2.87
N ASP A 100 -25.40 -5.26 3.40
CA ASP A 100 -25.58 -6.15 4.54
C ASP A 100 -24.49 -5.90 5.60
N VAL A 101 -24.71 -4.82 6.36
CA VAL A 101 -23.93 -4.45 7.53
C VAL A 101 -24.82 -4.49 8.76
N LYS A 102 -24.48 -5.32 9.74
CA LYS A 102 -25.29 -5.52 10.95
C LYS A 102 -24.48 -5.25 12.20
N GLU A 103 -25.02 -4.41 13.08
CA GLU A 103 -24.45 -4.23 14.41
C GLU A 103 -24.67 -5.50 15.23
N SER A 104 -23.60 -6.01 15.83
CA SER A 104 -23.60 -7.19 16.67
C SER A 104 -23.44 -6.79 18.13
N THR A 105 -24.21 -7.43 19.00
CA THR A 105 -24.10 -7.29 20.46
C THR A 105 -23.04 -8.23 21.05
N LYS A 106 -22.42 -9.09 20.23
CA LYS A 106 -21.37 -10.00 20.67
C LYS A 106 -20.14 -9.21 21.11
N LYS A 107 -19.72 -9.42 22.35
CA LYS A 107 -18.45 -8.91 22.86
C LYS A 107 -17.30 -9.68 22.25
N ILE A 108 -16.32 -8.96 21.72
CA ILE A 108 -15.06 -9.53 21.27
C ILE A 108 -14.16 -9.71 22.50
N ASN A 109 -13.30 -10.73 22.45
CA ASN A 109 -12.33 -10.99 23.50
C ASN A 109 -11.49 -9.72 23.78
N SER A 110 -11.41 -9.30 25.05
CA SER A 110 -10.73 -8.05 25.42
C SER A 110 -9.23 -8.08 25.18
N GLU A 111 -8.57 -9.22 25.32
CA GLU A 111 -7.13 -9.36 25.03
C GLU A 111 -6.85 -9.14 23.54
N PHE A 112 -7.71 -9.67 22.67
CA PHE A 112 -7.68 -9.42 21.23
C PHE A 112 -7.84 -7.91 20.94
N LEU A 113 -8.85 -7.25 21.54
CA LEU A 113 -9.07 -5.82 21.33
C LEU A 113 -7.90 -4.96 21.83
N ASN A 114 -7.44 -5.23 23.05
CA ASN A 114 -6.34 -4.50 23.69
C ASN A 114 -5.05 -4.63 22.87
N SER A 115 -4.72 -5.84 22.40
CA SER A 115 -3.50 -6.07 21.64
C SER A 115 -3.49 -5.37 20.27
N HIS A 116 -4.62 -5.38 19.54
CA HIS A 116 -4.75 -4.63 18.28
C HIS A 116 -4.61 -3.12 18.50
N ALA A 117 -5.33 -2.59 19.49
CA ALA A 117 -5.31 -1.16 19.76
C ALA A 117 -3.94 -0.66 20.25
N LYS A 118 -3.25 -1.46 21.05
CA LYS A 118 -1.88 -1.17 21.50
C LYS A 118 -0.90 -1.09 20.31
N ALA A 119 -0.97 -2.05 19.39
CA ALA A 119 -0.15 -2.07 18.17
C ALA A 119 -0.46 -0.88 17.24
N LEU A 120 -1.74 -0.55 17.03
CA LEU A 120 -2.15 0.63 16.26
C LEU A 120 -1.60 1.91 16.89
N ASN A 121 -1.72 2.07 18.21
CA ASN A 121 -1.18 3.23 18.90
C ASN A 121 0.33 3.37 18.73
N LYS A 122 1.06 2.25 18.83
CA LYS A 122 2.51 2.25 18.58
C LYS A 122 2.87 2.68 17.16
N ALA A 123 2.14 2.19 16.16
CA ALA A 123 2.31 2.61 14.76
C ALA A 123 1.96 4.10 14.56
N PHE A 124 0.94 4.60 15.24
CA PHE A 124 0.53 6.00 15.17
C PHE A 124 1.53 6.95 15.81
N GLU A 125 2.20 6.53 16.88
CA GLU A 125 3.30 7.28 17.50
C GLU A 125 4.51 7.34 16.57
N GLN A 126 4.89 6.20 15.98
CA GLN A 126 6.05 6.11 15.09
C GLN A 126 5.90 6.97 13.83
N SER A 127 4.70 7.00 13.23
CA SER A 127 4.42 7.77 12.00
C SER A 127 4.02 9.23 12.25
N LYS A 128 3.91 9.65 13.52
CA LYS A 128 3.30 10.93 13.91
C LYS A 128 3.91 12.14 13.21
N GLY A 129 5.24 12.24 13.17
CA GLY A 129 5.93 13.43 12.65
C GLY A 129 5.58 13.74 11.18
N ILE A 130 5.63 12.73 10.31
CA ILE A 130 5.33 12.91 8.88
C ILE A 130 3.81 13.02 8.67
N ARG A 131 3.02 12.21 9.37
CA ARG A 131 1.57 12.22 9.22
C ARG A 131 0.96 13.57 9.61
N ASP A 132 1.29 14.06 10.81
CA ASP A 132 0.68 15.26 11.37
C ASP A 132 1.13 16.53 10.61
N SER A 133 2.37 16.56 10.09
CA SER A 133 2.87 17.69 9.29
C SER A 133 2.31 17.75 7.87
N SER A 134 1.80 16.64 7.34
CA SER A 134 1.28 16.58 5.96
C SER A 134 -0.10 17.22 5.78
N GLY A 135 -0.91 17.27 6.85
CA GLY A 135 -2.32 17.69 6.78
C GLY A 135 -3.22 16.73 6.00
N LEU A 136 -2.74 15.54 5.64
CA LEU A 136 -3.46 14.55 4.86
C LEU A 136 -4.24 13.57 5.75
N ARG A 137 -5.30 12.99 5.18
CA ARG A 137 -5.98 11.82 5.76
C ARG A 137 -5.24 10.53 5.42
N PHE A 138 -5.22 9.61 6.38
CA PHE A 138 -4.64 8.28 6.24
C PHE A 138 -5.64 7.22 6.70
N ASN A 139 -5.63 6.08 6.03
CA ASN A 139 -6.31 4.87 6.48
C ASN A 139 -5.30 3.97 7.19
N ASN A 140 -5.79 3.20 8.16
CA ASN A 140 -4.98 2.23 8.90
C ASN A 140 -5.55 0.84 8.75
N TYR A 141 -4.66 -0.13 8.63
CA TYR A 141 -4.96 -1.53 8.44
C TYR A 141 -4.09 -2.33 9.39
N ILE A 142 -4.64 -3.40 9.98
CA ILE A 142 -3.91 -4.23 10.94
C ILE A 142 -4.34 -5.69 10.80
N ARG A 143 -3.36 -6.61 10.83
CA ARG A 143 -3.60 -8.06 10.95
C ARG A 143 -2.47 -8.73 11.71
N LYS A 144 -2.76 -9.84 12.38
CA LYS A 144 -1.70 -10.74 12.87
C LYS A 144 -1.09 -11.51 11.71
N ASN A 145 0.23 -11.66 11.71
CA ASN A 145 0.97 -12.51 10.79
C ASN A 145 1.18 -13.92 11.39
N GLU A 146 1.76 -14.83 10.62
CA GLU A 146 1.97 -16.24 11.03
C GLU A 146 2.87 -16.39 12.26
N LYS A 147 3.72 -15.40 12.55
CA LYS A 147 4.60 -15.37 13.74
C LYS A 147 3.88 -14.85 14.99
N GLY A 148 2.62 -14.43 14.87
CA GLY A 148 1.86 -13.83 15.96
C GLY A 148 2.12 -12.32 16.16
N ASN A 149 2.98 -11.71 15.35
CA ASN A 149 3.19 -10.26 15.34
C ASN A 149 2.08 -9.56 14.58
N PHE A 150 1.89 -8.27 14.82
CA PHE A 150 0.97 -7.40 14.08
C PHE A 150 1.68 -6.75 12.91
N ASN A 151 1.16 -6.94 11.69
CA ASN A 151 1.48 -6.06 10.58
C ASN A 151 0.51 -4.89 10.61
N VAL A 152 1.02 -3.68 10.75
CA VAL A 152 0.25 -2.44 10.71
C VAL A 152 0.65 -1.64 9.47
N TYR A 153 -0.34 -1.24 8.68
CA TYR A 153 -0.16 -0.45 7.47
C TYR A 153 -0.91 0.88 7.65
N ILE A 154 -0.25 1.99 7.38
CA ILE A 154 -0.85 3.32 7.38
C ILE A 154 -0.54 3.93 6.01
N LEU A 155 -1.59 4.09 5.20
CA LEU A 155 -1.48 4.53 3.81
C LEU A 155 -2.32 5.79 3.59
N PRO A 156 -1.95 6.68 2.65
CA PRO A 156 -2.74 7.84 2.33
C PRO A 156 -4.17 7.45 1.91
N ALA A 157 -5.16 8.08 2.54
CA ALA A 157 -6.56 7.85 2.25
C ALA A 157 -7.01 8.62 1.00
N PHE A 158 -8.20 8.31 0.52
CA PHE A 158 -8.92 9.18 -0.42
C PHE A 158 -9.19 10.54 0.26
N GLN A 159 -8.71 11.63 -0.32
CA GLN A 159 -8.87 12.94 0.30
C GLN A 159 -10.28 13.50 0.05
N PRO A 160 -10.84 14.34 0.95
CA PRO A 160 -12.21 14.86 0.82
C PRO A 160 -12.47 15.65 -0.45
N ASP A 161 -11.41 16.20 -1.04
CA ASP A 161 -11.46 17.04 -2.22
C ASP A 161 -11.36 16.24 -3.53
N GLY A 162 -11.43 14.90 -3.49
CA GLY A 162 -11.32 14.07 -4.68
C GLY A 162 -9.89 13.71 -5.09
N THR A 163 -8.90 13.93 -4.21
CA THR A 163 -7.49 13.68 -4.55
C THR A 163 -7.04 12.30 -4.08
N ALA A 164 -6.52 11.50 -5.03
CA ALA A 164 -5.78 10.27 -4.75
C ALA A 164 -4.32 10.62 -4.47
N ILE A 165 -3.77 10.17 -3.32
CA ILE A 165 -2.43 10.56 -2.85
C ILE A 165 -1.45 9.38 -2.87
N TYR A 166 -0.21 9.65 -3.25
CA TYR A 166 0.91 8.72 -3.18
C TYR A 166 2.20 9.41 -2.67
N GLY A 167 3.27 8.64 -2.46
CA GLY A 167 4.59 9.17 -2.08
C GLY A 167 5.01 8.88 -0.63
N GLY A 168 4.16 8.22 0.16
CA GLY A 168 4.53 7.72 1.47
C GLY A 168 3.63 6.57 1.96
N GLU A 169 4.22 5.69 2.75
CA GLU A 169 3.58 4.53 3.38
C GLU A 169 4.30 4.22 4.69
N PHE A 170 3.56 3.82 5.72
CA PHE A 170 4.15 3.41 7.00
C PHE A 170 3.74 1.98 7.30
N ILE A 171 4.72 1.10 7.38
CA ILE A 171 4.50 -0.35 7.48
C ILE A 171 5.38 -0.88 8.61
N TYR A 172 4.72 -1.39 9.65
CA TYR A 172 5.39 -1.85 10.86
C TYR A 172 5.02 -3.30 11.16
N GLU A 173 6.01 -4.09 11.56
CA GLU A 173 5.79 -5.35 12.26
C GLU A 173 6.00 -5.13 13.76
N ILE A 174 4.96 -5.40 14.55
CA ILE A 174 4.91 -5.09 15.98
C ILE A 174 4.65 -6.36 16.78
N THR A 175 5.49 -6.67 17.76
CA THR A 175 5.32 -7.86 18.61
C THR A 175 4.15 -7.70 19.60
N PRO A 176 3.65 -8.79 20.20
CA PRO A 176 2.67 -8.72 21.29
C PRO A 176 3.11 -7.84 22.48
N GLU A 177 4.41 -7.77 22.74
CA GLU A 177 5.03 -6.91 23.78
C GLU A 177 5.02 -5.42 23.39
N ASN A 178 4.54 -5.08 22.20
CA ASN A 178 4.43 -3.74 21.63
C ASN A 178 5.78 -3.12 21.21
N GLN A 179 6.65 -3.96 20.64
CA GLN A 179 7.94 -3.54 20.08
C GLN A 179 7.91 -3.60 18.55
N ILE A 180 8.45 -2.58 17.89
CA ILE A 180 8.63 -2.61 16.43
C ILE A 180 9.86 -3.46 16.13
N VAL A 181 9.68 -4.57 15.44
CA VAL A 181 10.76 -5.49 15.04
C VAL A 181 11.13 -5.39 13.57
N ASN A 182 10.27 -4.75 12.77
CA ASN A 182 10.54 -4.44 11.37
C ASN A 182 9.85 -3.12 11.00
N ASP A 183 10.55 -2.24 10.29
CA ASP A 183 10.03 -0.99 9.75
C ASP A 183 10.32 -0.98 8.24
N GLN A 184 9.26 -1.12 7.46
CA GLN A 184 9.30 -1.12 6.00
C GLN A 184 8.69 0.17 5.43
N SER A 185 8.61 1.22 6.24
CA SER A 185 8.05 2.51 5.83
C SER A 185 8.87 3.11 4.70
N TYR A 186 8.19 3.79 3.78
CA TYR A 186 8.80 4.52 2.70
C TYR A 186 8.21 5.93 2.63
N TYR A 187 9.05 6.94 2.41
CA TYR A 187 8.62 8.32 2.21
C TYR A 187 9.54 9.00 1.21
N GLN A 188 8.96 9.48 0.11
CA GLN A 188 9.69 10.14 -0.98
C GLN A 188 10.18 11.56 -0.60
N GLY A 189 9.89 12.02 0.62
CA GLY A 189 10.16 13.38 1.09
C GLY A 189 9.00 14.35 0.86
N ASN A 190 8.07 14.02 -0.04
CA ASN A 190 6.81 14.72 -0.22
C ASN A 190 5.68 13.80 -0.69
N PHE A 191 4.44 14.16 -0.35
CA PHE A 191 3.25 13.56 -0.93
C PHE A 191 2.86 14.25 -2.23
N ARG A 192 2.33 13.49 -3.17
CA ARG A 192 1.82 13.97 -4.46
C ARG A 192 0.46 13.37 -4.70
N GLY A 193 -0.33 13.98 -5.57
CA GLY A 193 -1.67 13.50 -5.82
C GLY A 193 -2.24 13.86 -7.18
N PHE A 194 -3.32 13.16 -7.50
CA PHE A 194 -4.10 13.36 -8.71
C PHE A 194 -5.57 13.53 -8.35
N LYS A 195 -6.22 14.55 -8.90
CA LYS A 195 -7.68 14.61 -8.94
C LYS A 195 -8.21 13.43 -9.73
N THR A 196 -9.19 12.71 -9.19
CA THR A 196 -9.82 11.54 -9.82
C THR A 196 -10.80 11.91 -10.94
N ASP A 197 -11.31 13.14 -10.94
CA ASP A 197 -12.22 13.65 -11.96
C ASP A 197 -11.58 14.83 -12.72
N PRO A 198 -11.55 14.84 -14.06
CA PRO A 198 -11.95 13.75 -14.96
C PRO A 198 -10.96 12.57 -14.98
N PRO A 199 -11.43 11.34 -15.27
CA PRO A 199 -10.57 10.16 -15.44
C PRO A 199 -9.54 10.39 -16.55
N ARG A 200 -8.28 10.05 -16.27
CA ARG A 200 -7.16 10.18 -17.22
C ARG A 200 -6.06 9.17 -16.93
N GLU A 201 -5.09 9.06 -17.83
CA GLU A 201 -3.88 8.29 -17.59
C GLU A 201 -2.99 9.06 -16.61
N ILE A 202 -2.50 8.37 -15.58
CA ILE A 202 -1.58 8.91 -14.58
C ILE A 202 -0.36 8.02 -14.42
N TRP A 203 0.77 8.65 -14.09
CA TRP A 203 2.06 8.00 -13.89
C TRP A 203 2.57 8.35 -12.50
N ILE A 204 2.59 7.37 -11.59
CA ILE A 204 3.17 7.56 -10.26
C ILE A 204 4.68 7.34 -10.35
N ASN A 205 5.43 8.41 -10.12
CA ASN A 205 6.88 8.42 -10.27
C ASN A 205 7.57 7.86 -9.02
N TYR A 206 8.17 6.69 -9.17
CA TYR A 206 9.02 6.00 -8.21
C TYR A 206 10.37 5.59 -8.86
N ARG A 207 10.90 6.42 -9.76
CA ARG A 207 12.13 6.11 -10.52
C ARG A 207 13.38 6.02 -9.64
N GLU A 208 13.29 6.46 -8.39
CA GLU A 208 14.29 6.24 -7.34
C GLU A 208 14.30 4.81 -6.79
N LEU A 209 13.21 4.05 -6.97
CA LEU A 209 13.08 2.67 -6.51
C LEU A 209 13.26 1.68 -7.65
N GLU A 210 14.03 0.62 -7.41
CA GLU A 210 14.22 -0.48 -8.38
C GLU A 210 12.94 -1.28 -8.60
N LYS A 211 12.17 -1.49 -7.53
CA LYS A 211 10.94 -2.29 -7.50
C LYS A 211 9.76 -1.46 -6.99
N PRO A 212 8.52 -1.78 -7.40
CA PRO A 212 7.32 -1.20 -6.80
C PRO A 212 7.30 -1.35 -5.28
N SER A 213 6.94 -0.30 -4.56
CA SER A 213 6.63 -0.37 -3.12
C SER A 213 5.22 -0.90 -2.90
N LEU A 214 4.88 -1.38 -1.69
CA LEU A 214 3.52 -1.88 -1.41
C LEU A 214 2.48 -0.77 -1.64
N GLY A 215 2.76 0.44 -1.17
CA GLY A 215 1.90 1.61 -1.33
C GLY A 215 1.67 1.98 -2.79
N SER A 216 2.67 1.80 -3.66
CA SER A 216 2.51 2.01 -5.10
C SER A 216 1.59 0.97 -5.76
N VAL A 217 1.69 -0.30 -5.34
CA VAL A 217 0.82 -1.39 -5.80
C VAL A 217 -0.60 -1.18 -5.28
N PHE A 218 -0.76 -0.89 -3.98
CA PHE A 218 -2.04 -0.55 -3.38
C PHE A 218 -2.69 0.64 -4.05
N PHE A 219 -1.95 1.74 -4.30
CA PHE A 219 -2.49 2.90 -4.99
C PHE A 219 -3.04 2.53 -6.37
N ALA A 220 -2.23 1.84 -7.18
CA ALA A 220 -2.65 1.45 -8.52
C ALA A 220 -3.87 0.51 -8.49
N TRP A 221 -3.93 -0.43 -7.54
CA TRP A 221 -5.06 -1.36 -7.42
C TRP A 221 -6.33 -0.71 -6.86
N TYR A 222 -6.21 0.09 -5.80
CA TYR A 222 -7.33 0.76 -5.14
C TYR A 222 -7.98 1.83 -6.03
N TYR A 223 -7.15 2.63 -6.72
CA TYR A 223 -7.62 3.76 -7.51
C TYR A 223 -7.92 3.40 -8.98
N GLN A 224 -7.71 2.16 -9.43
CA GLN A 224 -7.94 1.78 -10.83
C GLN A 224 -9.33 2.12 -11.39
N PRO A 225 -10.45 2.15 -10.63
CA PRO A 225 -11.75 2.53 -11.19
C PRO A 225 -11.87 4.02 -11.54
N TYR A 226 -10.96 4.85 -11.02
CA TYR A 226 -11.04 6.32 -11.10
C TYR A 226 -10.18 6.91 -12.22
N PHE A 227 -9.31 6.13 -12.83
CA PHE A 227 -8.37 6.59 -13.85
C PHE A 227 -8.50 5.71 -15.09
N THR A 228 -8.20 6.26 -16.27
CA THR A 228 -8.22 5.43 -17.50
C THR A 228 -7.05 4.45 -17.52
N LYS A 229 -5.95 4.79 -16.84
CA LYS A 229 -4.76 3.96 -16.66
C LYS A 229 -3.88 4.50 -15.55
N ILE A 230 -3.25 3.63 -14.76
CA ILE A 230 -2.28 4.00 -13.72
C ILE A 230 -0.97 3.25 -13.99
N VAL A 231 0.10 3.99 -14.23
CA VAL A 231 1.43 3.41 -14.44
C VAL A 231 2.29 3.65 -13.21
N ILE A 232 2.79 2.58 -12.59
CA ILE A 232 3.86 2.61 -11.62
C ILE A 232 5.19 2.70 -12.40
N ASP A 233 5.87 3.83 -12.26
CA ASP A 233 7.09 4.15 -13.01
C ASP A 233 8.30 4.01 -12.08
N ASN A 234 8.90 2.82 -12.07
CA ASN A 234 10.10 2.50 -11.29
C ASN A 234 11.38 2.73 -12.10
N LYS A 235 12.55 2.61 -11.48
CA LYS A 235 13.84 2.85 -12.13
C LYS A 235 14.01 2.03 -13.41
N GLU A 236 13.65 0.74 -13.37
CA GLU A 236 13.99 -0.24 -14.41
C GLU A 236 12.76 -0.90 -15.05
N SER A 237 11.56 -0.61 -14.54
CA SER A 237 10.33 -1.22 -15.02
C SER A 237 9.12 -0.29 -14.95
N PHE A 238 8.07 -0.69 -15.65
CA PHE A 238 6.72 -0.17 -15.52
C PHE A 238 5.80 -1.30 -15.08
N SER A 239 4.84 -0.99 -14.21
CA SER A 239 3.74 -1.90 -13.86
C SER A 239 2.41 -1.17 -13.99
N THR A 240 1.39 -1.81 -14.56
CA THR A 240 0.04 -1.22 -14.71
C THR A 240 -1.01 -2.32 -14.52
N PRO A 241 -2.10 -2.06 -13.78
CA PRO A 241 -3.26 -2.91 -13.86
C PRO A 241 -3.90 -2.71 -15.24
N PHE A 242 -4.44 -3.80 -15.79
CA PHE A 242 -5.06 -3.85 -17.10
C PHE A 242 -6.34 -4.69 -17.02
N LYS A 243 -7.44 -4.12 -17.51
CA LYS A 243 -8.74 -4.80 -17.55
C LYS A 243 -8.88 -5.59 -18.84
N GLY A 244 -8.69 -6.91 -18.75
CA GLY A 244 -8.92 -7.85 -19.83
C GLY A 244 -10.29 -8.49 -19.72
N GLY A 245 -11.32 -7.85 -20.31
CA GLY A 245 -12.70 -8.33 -20.17
C GLY A 245 -13.27 -8.03 -18.78
N THR A 246 -13.62 -9.07 -18.02
CA THR A 246 -14.20 -8.95 -16.66
C THR A 246 -13.15 -8.93 -15.55
N GLU A 247 -11.92 -9.37 -15.82
CA GLU A 247 -10.86 -9.51 -14.82
C GLU A 247 -9.77 -8.46 -15.00
N TRP A 248 -9.13 -8.11 -13.89
CA TRP A 248 -7.94 -7.26 -13.86
C TRP A 248 -6.70 -8.13 -13.77
N THR A 249 -5.69 -7.77 -14.57
CA THR A 249 -4.38 -8.42 -14.58
C THR A 249 -3.28 -7.39 -14.54
N TRP A 250 -2.09 -7.77 -14.09
CA TRP A 250 -0.92 -6.89 -14.10
C TRP A 250 -0.11 -7.06 -15.37
N ILE A 251 0.27 -5.94 -15.98
CA ILE A 251 1.25 -5.89 -17.07
C ILE A 251 2.53 -5.28 -16.54
N HIS A 252 3.65 -5.97 -16.77
CA HIS A 252 4.99 -5.53 -16.44
C HIS A 252 5.82 -5.35 -17.70
N ALA A 253 6.56 -4.25 -17.78
CA ALA A 253 7.48 -3.98 -18.88
C ALA A 253 8.83 -3.49 -18.35
N GLU A 254 9.92 -4.08 -18.80
CA GLU A 254 11.28 -3.64 -18.48
C GLU A 254 11.69 -2.47 -19.39
N LYS A 255 12.46 -1.53 -18.86
CA LYS A 255 12.96 -0.37 -19.60
C LYS A 255 14.26 -0.68 -20.31
N ASP A 256 14.36 -0.22 -21.56
CA ASP A 256 15.65 -0.16 -22.25
C ASP A 256 16.44 1.08 -21.80
N LEU A 257 17.13 0.95 -20.66
CA LEU A 257 17.92 2.03 -20.06
C LEU A 257 19.01 2.58 -21.00
N LYS A 258 19.56 1.74 -21.90
CA LYS A 258 20.56 2.19 -22.89
C LYS A 258 19.93 3.12 -23.91
N LYS A 259 18.74 2.77 -24.40
CA LYS A 259 17.97 3.61 -25.33
C LYS A 259 17.53 4.91 -24.68
N GLU A 260 17.08 4.89 -23.43
CA GLU A 260 16.72 6.10 -22.68
C GLU A 260 17.93 7.03 -22.48
N ALA A 261 19.09 6.49 -22.08
CA ALA A 261 20.31 7.27 -21.91
C ALA A 261 20.76 7.92 -23.24
N LYS A 262 20.65 7.18 -24.36
CA LYS A 262 20.95 7.71 -25.70
C LYS A 262 19.99 8.82 -26.10
N ALA A 263 18.70 8.70 -25.79
CA ALA A 263 17.70 9.72 -26.05
C ALA A 263 17.95 11.01 -25.25
N LYS A 264 18.20 10.90 -23.94
CA LYS A 264 18.56 12.06 -23.08
C LYS A 264 19.77 12.82 -23.61
N ARG A 265 20.87 12.11 -23.91
CA ARG A 265 22.09 12.73 -24.47
C ARG A 265 21.82 13.45 -25.80
N LYS A 266 20.92 12.92 -26.65
CA LYS A 266 20.54 13.56 -27.90
C LYS A 266 19.72 14.84 -27.66
N GLU A 267 18.84 14.84 -26.68
CA GLU A 267 18.03 16.00 -26.30
C GLU A 267 18.87 17.11 -25.67
N GLU A 268 19.79 16.77 -24.75
CA GLU A 268 20.74 17.73 -24.16
C GLU A 268 21.60 18.40 -25.23
N ARG A 269 22.10 17.63 -26.22
CA ARG A 269 22.83 18.17 -27.37
C ARG A 269 21.97 19.13 -28.21
N LYS A 270 20.68 18.83 -28.41
CA LYS A 270 19.76 19.73 -29.12
C LYS A 270 19.51 21.03 -28.34
N LYS A 271 19.26 20.95 -27.03
CA LYS A 271 19.05 22.11 -26.17
C LYS A 271 20.28 23.01 -26.10
N LYS A 272 21.49 22.42 -26.07
CA LYS A 272 22.74 23.19 -26.11
C LYS A 272 22.90 23.98 -27.41
N LYS A 273 22.62 23.34 -28.56
CA LYS A 273 22.66 24.00 -29.88
C LYS A 273 21.60 25.10 -30.10
N GLN A 274 20.55 25.14 -29.29
CA GLN A 274 19.52 26.20 -29.36
C GLN A 274 19.84 27.40 -28.46
N ARG A 275 20.86 27.29 -27.60
CA ARG A 275 21.32 28.35 -26.69
C ARG A 275 22.61 29.04 -27.16
N GLU A 276 23.22 28.50 -28.22
CA GLU A 276 24.35 29.06 -28.96
C GLU A 276 23.81 29.80 -30.19
#